data_AF-A0A2D4LID5-F1
#
_entry.id   AF-A0A2D4LID5-F1
#
_cell.length_a   1.000
_cell.length_b   1.000
_cell.length_c   1.000
_cell.angle_alpha   90.00
_cell.angle_beta   90.00
_cell.angle_gamma   90.00
#
_symmetry.space_group_name_H-M   'P 1'
#
loop_
_entity.id
_entity.type
_entity.pdbx_description
1 polymer ?
#
loop_
_entity_poly.entity_id
_entity_poly.type
_entity_poly.pdbx_seq_one_letter_code
_entity_poly.pdbx_strand_id
1 'polypeptide(L)'
;RKIHRRGGVAIFYKKSLHLKSIQDKDKEKELALPETIVCELSLNITFRLLLCYRAPDYDIEHVNKLNTLLTWAASCPHTFIFLGDFDLPHINWTLNECTTEPIHATFYNAVTNLGLE
;
A
#
# COMPACT_ATOMS: atom_id res chain seq x y z
N ARG A 1 10.82 -21.14 -23.73
CA ARG A 1 11.10 -19.95 -22.88
C ARG A 1 9.82 -19.60 -22.12
N LYS A 2 9.75 -19.86 -20.81
CA LYS A 2 8.62 -19.40 -19.97
C LYS A 2 8.76 -17.89 -19.75
N ILE A 3 7.89 -17.11 -20.36
CA ILE A 3 7.75 -15.68 -20.07
C ILE A 3 7.15 -15.60 -18.67
N HIS A 4 7.98 -15.26 -17.67
CA HIS A 4 7.47 -14.91 -16.35
C HIS A 4 6.92 -13.49 -16.46
N ARG A 5 5.60 -13.36 -16.62
CA ARG A 5 4.94 -12.05 -16.47
C ARG A 5 4.99 -11.72 -14.98
N ARG A 6 6.01 -10.98 -14.55
CA ARG A 6 5.99 -10.32 -13.24
C ARG A 6 4.98 -9.18 -13.31
N GLY A 7 4.19 -9.01 -12.25
CA GLY A 7 3.34 -7.85 -12.07
C GLY A 7 4.17 -6.56 -11.98
N GLY A 8 3.49 -5.42 -12.06
CA GLY A 8 4.12 -4.13 -11.91
C GLY A 8 3.09 -3.04 -11.68
N VAL A 9 3.44 -2.10 -10.82
CA VAL A 9 2.64 -0.90 -10.54
C VAL A 9 3.27 0.30 -11.23
N ALA A 10 2.45 1.28 -11.59
CA ALA A 10 2.91 2.52 -12.21
C ALA A 10 2.06 3.71 -11.76
N ILE A 11 2.71 4.85 -11.53
CA ILE A 11 2.04 6.12 -11.28
C ILE A 11 2.26 7.02 -12.49
N PHE A 12 1.17 7.41 -13.15
CA PHE A 12 1.18 8.41 -14.21
C PHE A 12 0.80 9.77 -13.63
N TYR A 13 1.61 10.79 -13.90
CA TYR A 13 1.39 12.13 -13.38
C TYR A 13 1.72 13.19 -14.43
N LYS A 14 1.10 14.37 -14.29
CA LYS A 14 1.35 15.50 -15.18
C LYS A 14 2.75 16.05 -14.94
N LYS A 15 3.52 16.32 -16.01
CA LYS A 15 4.91 16.84 -15.93
C LYS A 15 5.05 18.12 -15.10
N SER A 16 4.00 18.95 -15.03
CA SER A 16 4.00 20.16 -14.21
C SER A 16 3.94 19.89 -12.70
N LEU A 17 3.71 18.64 -12.29
CA LEU A 17 3.74 18.22 -10.90
C LEU A 17 5.17 17.78 -10.53
N HIS A 18 5.65 18.27 -9.39
CA HIS A 18 6.96 17.88 -8.85
C HIS A 18 6.80 16.61 -8.02
N LEU A 19 6.78 15.46 -8.71
CA LEU A 19 6.78 14.16 -8.08
C LEU A 19 8.22 13.65 -7.91
N LYS A 20 8.60 13.30 -6.68
CA LYS A 20 9.89 12.71 -6.35
C LYS A 20 9.68 11.29 -5.86
N SER A 21 10.31 10.30 -6.49
CA SER A 21 10.35 8.96 -5.91
C SER A 21 11.17 8.99 -4.63
N ILE A 22 10.59 8.49 -3.55
CA ILE A 22 11.25 8.32 -2.25
C ILE A 22 11.48 6.83 -2.08
N GLN A 23 12.42 6.31 -2.86
CA GLN A 23 12.99 4.98 -2.60
C GLN A 23 13.84 5.09 -1.34
N ASP A 24 13.22 4.87 -0.19
CA ASP A 24 13.95 4.74 1.06
C ASP A 24 14.61 3.35 1.05
N LYS A 25 15.84 3.30 0.51
CA LYS A 25 16.53 2.05 0.13
C LYS A 25 16.67 1.04 1.27
N ASP A 26 16.68 1.52 2.50
CA ASP A 26 16.80 0.68 3.69
C ASP A 26 15.42 0.14 4.15
N LYS A 27 14.33 0.86 3.86
CA LYS A 27 12.95 0.44 4.18
C LYS A 27 12.30 -0.40 3.10
N GLU A 28 12.61 -0.16 1.82
CA GLU A 28 12.07 -0.98 0.71
C GLU A 28 12.50 -2.45 0.82
N LYS A 29 13.69 -2.74 1.33
CA LYS A 29 14.16 -4.13 1.48
C LYS A 29 13.45 -4.90 2.59
N GLU A 30 12.92 -4.21 3.59
CA GLU A 30 12.37 -4.84 4.79
C GLU A 30 10.83 -4.75 4.86
N LEU A 31 10.23 -3.71 4.24
CA LEU A 31 8.82 -3.38 4.38
C LEU A 31 7.98 -3.54 3.11
N ALA A 32 8.59 -3.63 1.92
CA ALA A 32 7.84 -3.53 0.68
C ALA A 32 7.41 -4.91 0.14
N LEU A 33 6.12 -5.02 -0.19
CA LEU A 33 5.69 -5.96 -1.21
C LEU A 33 6.41 -5.65 -2.53
N PRO A 34 6.66 -6.65 -3.40
CA PRO A 34 7.45 -6.46 -4.62
C PRO A 34 6.89 -5.36 -5.54
N GLU A 35 5.57 -5.16 -5.53
CA GLU A 35 4.84 -4.19 -6.33
C GLU A 35 4.40 -2.96 -5.51
N THR A 36 5.36 -2.29 -4.86
CA THR A 36 5.12 -1.04 -4.10
C THR A 36 5.93 0.13 -4.67
N ILE A 37 5.30 1.29 -4.79
CA ILE A 37 5.94 2.57 -5.12
C ILE A 37 5.58 3.60 -4.05
N VAL A 38 6.59 4.31 -3.54
CA VAL A 38 6.39 5.50 -2.70
C VAL A 38 6.93 6.74 -3.42
N CYS A 39 6.08 7.75 -3.53
CA CYS A 39 6.42 9.03 -4.13
C CYS A 39 5.99 10.18 -3.21
N GLU A 40 6.76 11.25 -3.24
CA GLU A 40 6.44 12.51 -2.58
C GLU A 40 5.98 13.51 -3.64
N LEU A 41 4.81 14.11 -3.41
CA LEU A 41 4.24 15.14 -4.25
C LEU A 41 4.23 16.46 -3.48
N SER A 42 4.99 17.44 -3.96
CA SER A 42 5.01 18.78 -3.39
C SER A 42 4.07 19.71 -4.17
N LEU A 43 3.02 20.17 -3.49
CA LEU A 43 2.13 21.25 -3.94
C LEU A 43 2.26 22.43 -2.97
N ASN A 44 1.14 23.00 -2.50
CA ASN A 44 1.11 23.94 -1.38
C ASN A 44 1.40 23.25 -0.03
N ILE A 45 1.14 21.94 0.03
CA ILE A 45 1.58 21.05 1.11
C ILE A 45 2.21 19.80 0.48
N THR A 46 3.02 19.09 1.28
CA THR A 46 3.69 17.86 0.85
C THR A 46 2.83 16.65 1.20
N PHE A 47 2.51 15.84 0.19
CA PHE A 47 1.84 14.55 0.36
C PHE A 47 2.77 13.42 -0.06
N ARG A 48 2.55 12.23 0.51
CA ARG A 48 3.19 11.00 0.05
C ARG A 48 2.15 10.07 -0.54
N LEU A 49 2.38 9.65 -1.78
CA LEU A 49 1.62 8.62 -2.45
C LEU A 49 2.30 7.29 -2.16
N LEU A 50 1.52 6.32 -1.70
CA LEU A 50 1.96 4.95 -1.54
C LEU A 50 1.05 4.08 -2.39
N LEU A 51 1.58 3.57 -3.50
CA LEU A 51 0.89 2.65 -4.39
C LEU A 51 1.37 1.23 -4.10
N CYS A 52 0.45 0.31 -3.86
CA CYS A 52 0.75 -1.09 -3.56
C CYS A 52 -0.16 -2.02 -4.36
N TYR A 53 0.37 -3.13 -4.85
CA TYR A 53 -0.41 -4.24 -5.35
C TYR A 53 -0.13 -5.50 -4.52
N ARG A 54 -1.19 -6.13 -4.02
CA ARG A 54 -1.13 -7.47 -3.41
C ARG A 54 -1.75 -8.45 -4.39
N ALA A 55 -1.01 -9.49 -4.76
CA ALA A 55 -1.51 -10.53 -5.65
C ALA A 55 -2.46 -11.51 -4.89
N PRO A 56 -3.36 -12.20 -5.59
CA PRO A 56 -4.33 -13.12 -4.98
C PRO A 56 -3.70 -14.23 -4.14
N ASP A 57 -2.53 -14.70 -4.58
CA ASP A 57 -1.79 -15.81 -3.99
C ASP A 57 -0.91 -15.38 -2.81
N TYR A 58 -0.95 -14.10 -2.41
CA TYR A 58 -0.19 -13.59 -1.27
C TYR A 58 -0.77 -14.12 0.05
N ASP A 59 0.08 -14.74 0.85
CA ASP A 59 -0.28 -15.32 2.14
C ASP A 59 -0.35 -14.28 3.28
N ILE A 60 -0.48 -14.77 4.51
CA ILE A 60 -0.54 -13.97 5.72
C ILE A 60 0.76 -13.17 5.99
N GLU A 61 1.93 -13.67 5.59
CA GLU A 61 3.19 -12.93 5.76
C GLU A 61 3.22 -11.67 4.91
N HIS A 62 2.67 -11.76 3.69
CA HIS A 62 2.55 -10.62 2.79
C HIS A 62 1.57 -9.57 3.35
N VAL A 63 0.45 -10.00 3.96
CA VAL A 63 -0.46 -9.07 4.66
C VAL A 63 0.22 -8.42 5.86
N ASN A 64 1.04 -9.14 6.63
CA ASN A 64 1.78 -8.55 7.75
C ASN A 64 2.79 -7.48 7.29
N LYS A 65 3.45 -7.69 6.14
CA LYS A 65 4.30 -6.66 5.53
C LYS A 65 3.48 -5.43 5.12
N LEU A 66 2.31 -5.65 4.51
CA LEU A 66 1.38 -4.58 4.15
C LEU A 66 0.91 -3.79 5.38
N ASN A 67 0.62 -4.47 6.50
CA ASN A 67 0.26 -3.82 7.76
C ASN A 67 1.41 -3.01 8.34
N THR A 68 2.64 -3.52 8.26
CA THR A 68 3.83 -2.77 8.72
C THR A 68 4.04 -1.52 7.88
N LEU A 69 3.79 -1.61 6.57
CA LEU A 69 3.83 -0.49 5.65
C LEU A 69 2.75 0.56 5.99
N LEU A 70 1.52 0.13 6.30
CA LEU A 70 0.45 1.01 6.76
C LEU A 70 0.80 1.71 8.08
N THR A 71 1.28 0.97 9.07
CA THR A 71 1.69 1.54 10.37
C THR A 71 2.81 2.56 10.19
N TRP A 72 3.79 2.29 9.33
CA TRP A 72 4.84 3.25 9.01
C TRP A 72 4.29 4.51 8.32
N ALA A 73 3.37 4.36 7.38
CA ALA A 73 2.74 5.48 6.70
C ALA A 73 1.95 6.35 7.71
N ALA A 74 1.18 5.72 8.60
CA ALA A 74 0.40 6.39 9.64
C ALA A 74 1.28 7.08 10.70
N SER A 75 2.50 6.58 10.96
CA SER A 75 3.43 7.20 11.91
C SER A 75 4.18 8.41 11.34
N CYS A 76 4.04 8.70 10.04
CA CYS A 76 4.75 9.81 9.41
C CYS A 76 4.02 11.15 9.60
N PRO A 77 4.76 12.26 9.76
CA PRO A 77 4.14 13.58 9.92
C PRO A 77 3.54 14.16 8.63
N HIS A 78 3.83 13.54 7.48
CA HIS A 78 3.30 13.95 6.18
C HIS A 78 2.00 13.21 5.91
N THR A 79 1.06 13.86 5.23
CA THR A 79 -0.17 13.20 4.78
C THR A 79 0.17 12.11 3.76
N PHE A 80 -0.28 10.88 4.03
CA PHE A 80 -0.20 9.76 3.10
C PHE A 80 -1.52 9.56 2.36
N ILE A 81 -1.42 9.24 1.08
CA ILE A 81 -2.51 8.72 0.27
C ILE A 81 -2.12 7.28 -0.08
N PHE A 82 -2.85 6.33 0.49
CA PHE A 82 -2.66 4.91 0.23
C PHE A 82 -3.53 4.50 -0.96
N LEU A 83 -2.90 3.92 -1.98
CA LEU A 83 -3.51 3.53 -3.24
C LEU A 83 -3.14 2.08 -3.53
N GLY A 84 -4.05 1.33 -4.13
CA GLY A 84 -3.71 -0.03 -4.51
C GLY A 84 -4.90 -0.91 -4.86
N ASP A 85 -4.54 -2.07 -5.38
CA ASP A 85 -5.43 -3.22 -5.42
C ASP A 85 -4.84 -4.26 -4.47
N PHE A 86 -5.59 -4.54 -3.39
CA PHE A 86 -5.16 -5.46 -2.35
C PHE A 86 -5.62 -6.90 -2.61
N ASP A 87 -6.52 -7.09 -3.57
CA ASP A 87 -7.20 -8.34 -3.84
C ASP A 87 -7.78 -8.99 -2.57
N LEU A 88 -8.52 -8.19 -1.81
CA LEU A 88 -9.19 -8.55 -0.56
C LEU A 88 -10.71 -8.44 -0.70
N PRO A 89 -11.35 -9.26 -1.56
CA PRO A 89 -12.77 -9.13 -1.92
C PRO A 89 -13.74 -9.33 -0.75
N HIS A 90 -13.28 -9.93 0.35
CA HIS A 90 -14.09 -10.18 1.54
C HIS A 90 -14.10 -9.03 2.56
N ILE A 91 -13.54 -7.88 2.21
CA ILE A 91 -13.71 -6.63 2.96
C ILE A 91 -14.72 -5.74 2.26
N ASN A 92 -15.78 -5.39 2.98
CA ASN A 92 -16.78 -4.43 2.53
C ASN A 92 -16.57 -3.10 3.25
N TRP A 93 -15.82 -2.21 2.61
CA TRP A 93 -15.53 -0.87 3.14
C TRP A 93 -16.78 0.01 3.26
N THR A 94 -17.81 -0.21 2.44
CA THR A 94 -19.05 0.58 2.49
C THR A 94 -19.90 0.26 3.72
N LEU A 95 -19.95 -1.02 4.10
CA LEU A 95 -20.67 -1.46 5.30
C LEU A 95 -19.78 -1.50 6.55
N ASN A 96 -18.47 -1.28 6.39
CA ASN A 96 -17.47 -1.48 7.42
C ASN A 96 -17.56 -2.89 8.04
N GLU A 97 -17.52 -3.90 7.17
CA GLU A 97 -17.65 -5.30 7.53
C GLU A 97 -16.56 -6.14 6.85
N CYS A 98 -16.09 -7.18 7.52
CA CYS A 98 -15.11 -8.12 6.99
C CYS A 98 -15.44 -9.55 7.44
N THR A 99 -15.08 -10.53 6.63
CA THR A 99 -15.13 -11.94 7.03
C THR A 99 -14.12 -12.25 8.14
N THR A 100 -14.26 -13.42 8.76
CA THR A 100 -13.31 -13.94 9.75
C THR A 100 -12.10 -14.64 9.13
N GLU A 101 -11.97 -14.65 7.80
CA GLU A 101 -10.82 -15.24 7.14
C GLU A 101 -9.54 -14.49 7.54
N PRO A 102 -8.47 -15.18 7.99
CA PRO A 102 -7.32 -14.52 8.61
C PRO A 102 -6.68 -13.41 7.78
N ILE A 103 -6.47 -13.62 6.48
CA ILE A 103 -5.83 -12.64 5.58
C ILE A 103 -6.63 -11.33 5.54
N HIS A 104 -7.94 -11.43 5.32
CA HIS A 104 -8.84 -10.28 5.24
C HIS A 104 -9.01 -9.60 6.61
N ALA A 105 -9.28 -10.38 7.65
CA ALA A 105 -9.46 -9.88 9.01
C ALA A 105 -8.22 -9.16 9.52
N THR A 106 -7.01 -9.69 9.26
CA THR A 106 -5.75 -9.08 9.69
C THR A 106 -5.52 -7.72 9.03
N PHE A 107 -5.81 -7.56 7.74
CA PHE A 107 -5.69 -6.25 7.07
C PHE A 107 -6.78 -5.28 7.55
N TYR A 108 -8.04 -5.73 7.57
CA TYR A 108 -9.18 -4.93 8.01
C TYR A 108 -8.96 -4.36 9.42
N ASN A 109 -8.57 -5.21 10.38
CA ASN A 109 -8.29 -4.78 11.74
C ASN A 109 -7.15 -3.76 11.82
N ALA A 110 -6.11 -3.88 10.97
CA ALA A 110 -5.03 -2.91 10.95
C ALA A 110 -5.50 -1.54 10.46
N VAL A 111 -6.33 -1.50 9.40
CA VAL A 111 -6.94 -0.26 8.88
C VAL A 111 -7.80 0.39 9.96
N THR A 112 -8.72 -0.36 10.58
CA THR A 112 -9.61 0.15 11.63
C THR A 112 -8.86 0.62 12.87
N ASN A 113 -7.84 -0.12 13.33
CA ASN A 113 -7.05 0.28 14.51
C ASN A 113 -6.23 1.54 14.28
N LEU A 114 -5.86 1.82 13.03
CA LEU A 114 -5.16 3.04 12.64
C LEU A 114 -6.12 4.20 12.33
N GLY A 115 -7.44 3.96 12.31
CA GLY A 115 -8.45 4.96 11.96
C GLY A 115 -8.33 5.44 10.52
N LEU A 116 -8.08 4.51 9.59
CA LEU A 116 -7.82 4.79 8.17
C LEU A 116 -9.03 4.49 7.25
N GLU A 117 -10.17 4.09 7.81
CA GLU A 117 -11.44 3.85 7.11
C GLU A 117 -12.16 5.12 6.62
#